data_AF-A0A1I0AXF6-F1
#
_entry.id   AF-A0A1I0AXF6-F1
#
_cell.length_a   1.000
_cell.length_b   1.000
_cell.length_c   1.000
_cell.angle_alpha   90.00
_cell.angle_beta   90.00
_cell.angle_gamma   90.00
#
_symmetry.space_group_name_H-M   'P 1'
#
loop_
_entity.id
_entity.type
_entity.pdbx_description
1 polymer ?
#
loop_
_entity_poly.entity_id
_entity_poly.type
_entity_poly.pdbx_seq_one_letter_code
_entity_poly.pdbx_strand_id
1 'polypeptide(L)'
;MTSILNKAVTFAMILHLLWFTLFFTYIFGFIGLESAFLHPAVWLISPVYGLIISIIALVKKTALEPAILSVIFSFGTFILWSLILGINV
;
A
#
# COMPACT_ATOMS: atom_id res chain seq x y z
N MET A 1 0.67 6.40 29.80
CA MET A 1 0.47 6.94 28.43
C MET A 1 1.30 6.24 27.35
N THR A 2 2.45 5.63 27.69
CA THR A 2 3.33 4.90 26.75
C THR A 2 2.71 3.63 26.13
N SER A 3 1.83 2.93 26.86
CA SER A 3 1.20 1.68 26.39
C SER A 3 0.31 1.86 25.15
N ILE A 4 -0.49 2.94 25.09
CA ILE A 4 -1.42 3.18 23.97
C ILE A 4 -0.65 3.57 22.71
N LEU A 5 0.39 4.39 22.84
CA LEU A 5 1.27 4.76 21.73
C LEU A 5 1.97 3.53 21.15
N ASN A 6 2.47 2.62 21.99
CA ASN A 6 3.08 1.38 21.53
C ASN A 6 2.09 0.47 20.78
N LYS A 7 0.84 0.39 21.23
CA LYS A 7 -0.22 -0.36 20.52
C LYS A 7 -0.54 0.26 19.16
N ALA A 8 -0.63 1.59 19.07
CA ALA A 8 -0.88 2.30 17.82
C ALA A 8 0.26 2.11 16.81
N VAL A 9 1.51 2.20 17.26
CA VAL A 9 2.69 1.92 16.42
C VAL A 9 2.68 0.47 15.94
N THR A 10 2.42 -0.48 16.83
CA THR A 10 2.34 -1.91 16.48
C THR A 10 1.24 -2.17 15.45
N PHE A 11 0.07 -1.56 15.63
CA PHE A 11 -1.03 -1.67 14.68
C PHE A 11 -0.67 -1.09 13.31
N ALA A 12 -0.05 0.09 13.27
CA ALA A 12 0.43 0.69 12.02
C ALA A 12 1.45 -0.21 11.30
N MET A 13 2.39 -0.80 12.04
CA MET A 13 3.35 -1.77 11.50
C MET A 13 2.66 -2.99 10.88
N ILE A 14 1.63 -3.53 11.56
CA ILE A 14 0.84 -4.66 11.05
C ILE A 14 0.11 -4.28 9.77
N LEU A 15 -0.50 -3.10 9.70
CA LEU A 15 -1.18 -2.63 8.49
C LEU A 15 -0.20 -2.46 7.32
N HIS A 16 0.98 -1.90 7.56
CA HIS A 16 2.02 -1.80 6.54
C HIS A 16 2.52 -3.17 6.08
N LEU A 17 2.71 -4.12 7.01
CA LEU A 17 3.12 -5.47 6.67
C LEU A 17 2.07 -6.19 5.82
N LEU A 18 0.78 -6.08 6.18
CA LEU A 18 -0.32 -6.62 5.39
C LEU A 18 -0.35 -6.00 4.00
N TRP A 19 -0.16 -4.67 3.94
CA TRP A 19 -0.10 -3.95 2.68
C TRP A 19 1.06 -4.42 1.79
N PHE A 20 2.30 -4.47 2.31
CA PHE A 20 3.46 -4.95 1.55
C PHE A 20 3.26 -6.38 1.09
N THR A 21 2.72 -7.25 1.95
CA THR A 21 2.44 -8.64 1.58
C THR A 21 1.48 -8.71 0.41
N LEU A 22 0.35 -7.99 0.47
CA LEU A 22 -0.62 -7.90 -0.62
C LEU A 22 0.01 -7.33 -1.89
N PHE A 23 0.80 -6.27 -1.76
CA PHE A 23 1.47 -5.62 -2.88
C PHE A 23 2.43 -6.57 -3.61
N PHE A 24 3.36 -7.20 -2.89
CA PHE A 24 4.34 -8.10 -3.50
C PHE A 24 3.71 -9.40 -4.00
N THR A 25 2.76 -9.97 -3.26
CA THR A 25 2.05 -11.18 -3.73
C THR A 25 1.27 -10.91 -5.01
N TYR A 26 0.75 -9.70 -5.19
CA TYR A 26 0.12 -9.30 -6.43
C TYR A 26 1.12 -9.06 -7.57
N ILE A 27 2.18 -8.28 -7.34
CA ILE A 27 3.20 -7.96 -8.35
C ILE A 27 3.93 -9.21 -8.86
N PHE A 28 4.24 -10.15 -7.97
CA PHE A 28 4.88 -11.41 -8.35
C PHE A 28 3.91 -12.47 -8.88
N GLY A 29 2.61 -12.16 -8.96
CA GLY A 29 1.60 -13.06 -9.51
C GLY A 29 1.28 -14.27 -8.62
N PHE A 30 1.65 -14.23 -7.32
CA PHE A 30 1.23 -15.27 -6.36
C PHE A 30 -0.28 -15.25 -6.12
N ILE A 31 -0.89 -14.07 -6.20
CA ILE A 31 -2.35 -13.91 -6.25
C ILE A 31 -2.73 -13.72 -7.72
N GLY A 32 -2.93 -14.84 -8.41
CA GLY A 32 -3.54 -14.85 -9.73
C GLY A 32 -5.03 -14.55 -9.59
N LEU A 33 -5.45 -13.33 -9.96
CA LEU A 33 -6.87 -13.07 -10.14
C LEU A 33 -7.30 -13.73 -11.45
N GLU A 34 -7.81 -14.94 -11.38
CA GLU A 34 -8.40 -15.65 -12.53
C GLU A 34 -9.58 -14.86 -13.15
N SER A 35 -10.17 -13.98 -12.33
CA SER A 35 -11.20 -13.03 -12.74
C SER A 35 -10.59 -11.74 -13.30
N ALA A 36 -10.74 -11.53 -14.61
CA ALA A 36 -10.40 -10.28 -15.29
C ALA A 36 -11.12 -9.04 -14.68
N PHE A 37 -12.22 -9.24 -13.96
CA PHE A 37 -12.99 -8.16 -13.32
C PHE A 37 -12.36 -7.66 -12.02
N LEU A 38 -11.71 -8.54 -11.26
CA LEU A 38 -11.11 -8.18 -9.97
C LEU A 38 -9.72 -7.54 -10.15
N HIS A 39 -9.06 -7.79 -11.27
CA HIS A 39 -7.71 -7.33 -11.52
C HIS A 39 -7.57 -5.79 -11.51
N PRO A 40 -8.41 -5.00 -12.21
CA PRO A 40 -8.33 -3.54 -12.15
C PRO A 40 -8.65 -2.98 -10.76
N ALA A 41 -9.59 -3.62 -10.04
CA ALA A 41 -9.99 -3.19 -8.71
C ALA A 41 -8.84 -3.38 -7.71
N VAL A 42 -8.17 -4.53 -7.71
CA VAL A 42 -7.03 -4.78 -6.82
C VAL A 42 -5.84 -3.89 -7.17
N TRP A 43 -5.59 -3.66 -8.46
CA TRP A 43 -4.53 -2.76 -8.92
C TRP A 43 -4.72 -1.32 -8.43
N LEU A 44 -5.97 -0.86 -8.30
CA LEU A 44 -6.29 0.50 -7.80
C LEU A 44 -6.41 0.55 -6.27
N ILE A 45 -7.11 -0.40 -5.66
CA ILE A 45 -7.40 -0.42 -4.22
C ILE A 45 -6.13 -0.61 -3.41
N SER A 46 -5.20 -1.46 -3.89
CA SER A 46 -3.94 -1.72 -3.18
C SER A 46 -3.11 -0.44 -2.97
N PRO A 47 -2.70 0.33 -3.99
CA PRO A 47 -1.93 1.56 -3.79
C PRO A 47 -2.70 2.64 -3.03
N VAL A 48 -4.04 2.74 -3.21
CA VAL A 48 -4.88 3.67 -2.42
C VAL A 48 -4.84 3.31 -0.94
N TYR A 49 -5.00 2.03 -0.59
CA TYR A 49 -4.92 1.55 0.79
C TYR A 49 -3.54 1.87 1.40
N GLY A 50 -2.46 1.65 0.65
CA GLY A 50 -1.09 1.99 1.05
C GLY A 50 -0.90 3.48 1.33
N LEU A 51 -1.46 4.36 0.48
CA LEU A 51 -1.41 5.80 0.69
C LEU A 51 -2.16 6.22 1.96
N ILE A 52 -3.37 5.69 2.18
CA ILE A 52 -4.19 6.04 3.34
C ILE A 52 -3.44 5.69 4.65
N ILE A 53 -2.94 4.46 4.77
CA ILE A 53 -2.23 4.05 5.99
C ILE A 53 -0.95 4.86 6.20
N SER A 54 -0.25 5.19 5.10
CA SER A 54 0.98 5.97 5.16
C SER A 54 0.74 7.42 5.56
N ILE A 55 -0.29 8.08 5.02
CA ILE A 55 -0.65 9.45 5.39
C ILE A 55 -0.97 9.52 6.88
N ILE A 56 -1.76 8.56 7.40
CA ILE A 56 -2.08 8.49 8.82
C ILE A 56 -0.81 8.31 9.65
N ALA A 57 0.07 7.38 9.26
CA ALA A 57 1.32 7.10 9.94
C ALA A 57 2.27 8.32 9.96
N LEU A 58 2.40 9.04 8.85
CA LEU A 58 3.21 10.26 8.74
C LEU A 58 2.66 11.39 9.61
N VAL A 59 1.34 11.65 9.57
CA VAL A 59 0.69 12.67 10.40
C VAL A 59 0.87 12.37 11.89
N LYS A 60 0.78 11.10 12.27
CA LYS A 60 0.95 10.65 13.65
C LYS A 60 2.42 10.49 14.05
N LYS A 61 3.37 10.67 13.13
CA LYS A 61 4.81 10.46 13.33
C LYS A 61 5.14 9.06 13.89
N THR A 62 4.43 8.05 13.42
CA THR A 62 4.58 6.65 13.82
C THR A 62 4.94 5.80 12.61
N ALA A 63 5.76 4.75 12.78
CA ALA A 63 6.09 3.82 11.70
C ALA A 63 6.55 4.54 10.42
N LEU A 64 7.46 5.52 10.57
CA LEU A 64 7.85 6.45 9.50
C LEU A 64 8.50 5.76 8.30
N GLU A 65 9.44 4.84 8.57
CA GLU A 65 10.15 4.10 7.51
C GLU A 65 9.19 3.29 6.61
N PRO A 66 8.31 2.42 7.14
CA PRO A 66 7.35 1.71 6.29
C PRO A 66 6.31 2.64 5.66
N ALA A 67 5.96 3.76 6.30
CA ALA A 67 5.08 4.76 5.69
C ALA A 67 5.71 5.39 4.44
N ILE A 68 6.98 5.79 4.49
CA ILE A 68 7.68 6.35 3.33
C ILE A 68 7.77 5.32 2.21
N LEU A 69 8.15 4.07 2.52
CA LEU A 69 8.23 3.00 1.54
C LEU A 69 6.87 2.71 0.89
N SER A 70 5.80 2.68 1.68
CA SER A 70 4.46 2.45 1.16
C SER A 70 3.96 3.60 0.28
N VAL A 71 4.30 4.86 0.58
CA VAL A 71 4.07 5.98 -0.35
C VAL A 71 4.82 5.78 -1.66
N ILE A 72 6.12 5.48 -1.61
CA ILE A 72 6.96 5.31 -2.82
C ILE A 72 6.38 4.21 -3.71
N PHE A 73 6.07 3.04 -3.14
CA PHE A 73 5.54 1.92 -3.91
C PHE A 73 4.12 2.18 -4.40
N SER A 74 3.25 2.81 -3.62
CA SER A 74 1.92 3.20 -4.09
C SER A 74 2.00 4.15 -5.28
N PHE A 75 2.84 5.20 -5.22
CA PHE A 75 3.06 6.11 -6.35
C PHE A 75 3.67 5.40 -7.55
N GLY A 76 4.68 4.55 -7.33
CA GLY A 76 5.27 3.74 -8.40
C GLY A 76 4.23 2.86 -9.10
N THR A 77 3.28 2.30 -8.36
CA THR A 77 2.18 1.51 -8.91
C THR A 77 1.26 2.34 -9.79
N PHE A 78 0.92 3.57 -9.36
CA PHE A 78 0.12 4.48 -10.19
C PHE A 78 0.84 4.87 -11.47
N ILE A 79 2.14 5.17 -11.39
CA ILE A 79 2.95 5.52 -12.57
C ILE A 79 2.99 4.34 -13.55
N LEU A 80 3.30 3.13 -13.06
CA LEU A 80 3.31 1.93 -13.88
C LEU A 80 1.94 1.68 -14.52
N TRP A 81 0.85 1.91 -13.78
CA TRP A 81 -0.50 1.76 -14.29
C TRP A 81 -0.83 2.76 -15.39
N SER A 82 -0.51 4.04 -15.20
CA SER A 82 -0.70 5.07 -16.21
C SER A 82 0.08 4.76 -17.49
N LEU A 83 1.31 4.26 -17.36
CA LEU A 83 2.14 3.81 -18.48
C LEU A 83 1.50 2.62 -19.22
N ILE A 84 0.99 1.62 -18.49
CA ILE A 84 0.34 0.43 -19.08
C ILE A 84 -0.97 0.80 -19.79
N LEU A 85 -1.78 1.68 -19.19
CA LEU A 85 -3.04 2.14 -19.77
C LEU A 85 -2.86 3.16 -20.91
N GLY A 86 -1.63 3.60 -21.18
CA GLY A 86 -1.37 4.64 -22.18
C GLY A 86 -1.99 5.99 -21.83
N ILE A 87 -2.27 6.24 -20.54
CA ILE A 87 -2.70 7.57 -20.08
C ILE A 87 -1.47 8.46 -20.14
N ASN A 88 -1.37 9.26 -21.21
CA ASN A 88 -0.45 10.40 -21.26
C ASN A 88 -0.86 11.37 -20.14
N VAL A 89 -0.12 11.35 -19.03
CA VAL A 89 -0.22 12.34 -17.96
C VAL A 89 0.41 13.66 -18.42
#